data_AF-F7FSX2-F1
#
_entry.id   AF-F7FSX2-F1
#
_cell.length_a   1.000
_cell.length_b   1.000
_cell.length_c   1.000
_cell.angle_alpha   90.00
_cell.angle_beta   90.00
_cell.angle_gamma   90.00
#
_symmetry.space_group_name_H-M   'P 1'
#
loop_
_entity.id
_entity.type
_entity.pdbx_description
1 polymer ?
#
loop_
_entity_poly.entity_id
_entity_poly.type
_entity_poly.pdbx_seq_one_letter_code
_entity_poly.pdbx_strand_id
1 'polypeptide(L)'
;MWPCCSWRDICKYETTKVIRVESMTYGTLRWSLCAIVFFYVCVGLLSDKLYQRKEPLISSVQTKVKGIAEVKNGNSKTRVLDTADYTIPLQGNSFFVMTNFISTEGQTQGLCPEYPTRRTLCSTDQGCKKGKKDPLSKGIQTGKCVLYSTTQKTCEVSAWCPVEQERDAPRPALLISAANFTVLIKNNIDFPGHNYTTRNILPGVNITCMFHRTHNPQCPIFRLGDIFQEVGENFSDVAVQSEIMSIEIYWNCNLDSWFHSCRPKYSFRRLDDRTTIESLYPGYNFRFARYYKEGNVEKRDLIKAFGIRFDILVFGTGGKFDFIQMVVYIGSTLSYFGLATVFIDFLIDTYSSTCCRTHVYPCCKACEPCGVNEYYYRKKCETIEEPKPTLKYVSFVDEPHIRKVDQLLLGKSLQEVAGQEVPRPRRNFTDLAKLSPPPQPGMDPSPAGPEEMQLLKDRPSPPSQGKLKWCCCGHCRPSQLPEGTRCLEELCCRRKGGPCITTSALFEELVLSRATLRFILLYQEPLLEMDAATLNNRLRRCAYERYIDWRFGSEDMAGFAILPSCCRWMIRDHFPKQDGKYTGFKSPSPYTFLE
;
A
#
# COMPACT_ATOMS: atom_id res chain seq x y z
N MET A 1 -35.14 -27.19 -0.05
CA MET A 1 -33.85 -26.47 -0.22
C MET A 1 -33.38 -26.08 1.18
N TRP A 2 -32.13 -26.42 1.51
CA TRP A 2 -31.40 -26.25 2.79
C TRP A 2 -31.78 -27.09 4.03
N PRO A 3 -31.24 -28.33 4.14
CA PRO A 3 -30.90 -28.95 5.41
C PRO A 3 -29.37 -28.98 5.62
N CYS A 4 -28.62 -28.05 5.00
CA CYS A 4 -27.15 -28.09 5.01
C CYS A 4 -26.53 -27.38 6.23
N CYS A 5 -27.31 -26.59 6.97
CA CYS A 5 -26.82 -25.84 8.13
C CYS A 5 -27.49 -26.36 9.40
N SER A 6 -26.71 -27.00 10.27
CA SER A 6 -27.11 -27.35 11.63
C SER A 6 -26.87 -26.18 12.57
N TRP A 7 -27.67 -26.04 13.62
CA TRP A 7 -27.40 -25.10 14.72
C TRP A 7 -26.02 -25.29 15.34
N ARG A 8 -25.48 -26.52 15.28
CA ARG A 8 -24.11 -26.81 15.73
C ARG A 8 -23.04 -26.20 14.82
N ASP A 9 -23.32 -26.00 13.53
CA ASP A 9 -22.38 -25.39 12.59
C ASP A 9 -22.21 -23.89 12.87
N ILE A 10 -23.24 -23.23 13.40
CA ILE A 10 -23.21 -21.82 13.80
C ILE A 10 -22.28 -21.61 15.02
N CYS A 11 -22.19 -22.61 15.90
CA CYS A 11 -21.33 -22.58 17.08
C CYS A 11 -19.92 -23.14 16.85
N LYS A 12 -19.54 -23.44 15.60
CA LYS A 12 -18.16 -23.86 15.28
C LYS A 12 -17.22 -22.67 15.42
N TYR A 13 -16.19 -22.82 16.25
CA TYR A 13 -15.11 -21.86 16.41
C TYR A 13 -13.80 -22.50 15.96
N GLU A 14 -13.19 -21.93 14.93
CA GLU A 14 -11.92 -22.40 14.39
C GLU A 14 -10.76 -21.72 15.12
N THR A 15 -9.74 -22.50 15.45
CA THR A 15 -8.49 -21.98 16.02
C THR A 15 -7.32 -22.47 15.21
N THR A 16 -6.35 -21.58 14.99
CA THR A 16 -5.10 -21.95 14.35
C THR A 16 -4.31 -22.85 15.30
N LYS A 17 -3.89 -24.02 14.82
CA LYS A 17 -2.90 -24.84 15.54
C LYS A 17 -1.56 -24.10 15.51
N VAL A 18 -0.95 -23.94 16.68
CA VAL A 18 0.32 -23.22 16.83
C VAL A 18 1.38 -24.10 17.47
N ILE A 19 2.64 -23.81 17.13
CA ILE A 19 3.80 -24.47 17.72
C ILE A 19 4.54 -23.45 18.57
N ARG A 20 4.74 -23.79 19.84
CA ARG A 20 5.54 -22.96 20.75
C ARG A 20 7.00 -23.36 20.61
N VAL A 21 7.82 -22.45 20.08
CA VAL A 21 9.27 -22.62 19.99
C VAL A 21 9.91 -21.91 21.17
N GLU A 22 10.52 -22.68 22.07
CA GLU A 22 11.26 -22.14 23.21
C GLU A 22 12.71 -21.85 22.80
N SER A 23 12.94 -20.66 22.26
CA SER A 23 14.27 -20.18 21.85
C SER A 23 14.47 -18.75 22.32
N MET A 24 15.59 -18.51 23.02
CA MET A 24 15.94 -17.18 23.51
C MET A 24 16.19 -16.21 22.35
N THR A 25 16.83 -16.67 21.27
CA THR A 25 17.13 -15.85 20.08
C THR A 25 15.87 -15.38 19.35
N TYR A 26 14.91 -16.28 19.10
CA TYR A 26 13.65 -15.88 18.46
C TYR A 26 12.75 -15.08 19.39
N GLY A 27 12.80 -15.35 20.69
CA GLY A 27 12.11 -14.55 21.70
C GLY A 27 12.61 -13.10 21.74
N THR A 28 13.93 -12.89 21.84
CA THR A 28 14.52 -11.54 21.86
C THR A 28 14.31 -10.82 20.54
N LEU A 29 14.47 -11.50 19.40
CA LEU A 29 14.20 -10.92 18.08
C LEU A 29 12.75 -10.45 17.95
N ARG A 30 11.77 -11.30 18.33
CA ARG A 30 10.35 -10.95 18.30
C ARG A 30 10.06 -9.70 19.13
N TRP A 31 10.49 -9.68 20.40
CA TRP A 31 10.21 -8.56 21.29
C TRP A 31 10.92 -7.27 20.86
N SER A 32 12.14 -7.37 20.33
CA SER A 32 12.88 -6.21 19.80
C SER A 32 12.16 -5.58 18.61
N LEU A 33 11.72 -6.40 17.65
CA LEU A 33 10.94 -5.92 16.50
C LEU A 33 9.61 -5.30 16.93
N CYS A 34 8.86 -5.96 17.83
CA CYS A 34 7.63 -5.39 18.37
C CYS A 34 7.87 -4.07 19.10
N ALA A 35 8.96 -3.93 19.86
CA ALA A 35 9.31 -2.70 20.56
C ALA A 35 9.65 -1.55 19.59
N ILE A 36 10.38 -1.84 18.52
CA ILE A 36 10.68 -0.86 17.45
C ILE A 36 9.39 -0.38 16.78
N VAL A 37 8.51 -1.32 16.40
CA VAL A 37 7.20 -0.98 15.80
C VAL A 37 6.37 -0.16 16.77
N PHE A 38 6.30 -0.55 18.04
CA PHE A 38 5.56 0.20 19.07
C PHE A 38 6.08 1.62 19.23
N PHE A 39 7.41 1.80 19.30
CA PHE A 39 8.03 3.11 19.40
C PHE A 39 7.69 3.98 18.18
N TYR A 40 7.82 3.43 16.97
CA TYR A 40 7.45 4.13 15.73
C TYR A 40 5.98 4.57 15.73
N VAL A 41 5.08 3.68 16.12
CA VAL A 41 3.64 3.96 16.22
C VAL A 41 3.36 5.07 17.24
N CYS A 42 4.04 5.07 18.39
CA CYS A 42 3.91 6.12 19.41
C CYS A 42 4.42 7.46 18.90
N VAL A 43 5.57 7.48 18.21
CA VAL A 43 6.11 8.71 17.62
C VAL A 43 5.15 9.29 16.58
N GLY A 44 4.66 8.48 15.64
CA GLY A 44 3.67 8.93 14.65
C GLY A 44 2.39 9.47 15.29
N LEU A 45 1.91 8.80 16.35
CA LEU A 45 0.72 9.22 17.09
C LEU A 45 0.91 10.60 17.75
N LEU A 46 2.07 10.84 18.37
CA LEU A 46 2.35 12.05 19.14
C LEU A 46 2.81 13.23 18.27
N SER A 47 3.69 12.98 17.31
CA SER A 47 4.25 14.03 16.43
C SER A 47 3.19 14.59 15.48
N ASP A 48 2.45 13.72 14.80
CA ASP A 48 1.44 14.14 13.82
C ASP A 48 0.05 14.33 14.44
N LYS A 49 -0.08 14.02 15.75
CA LYS A 49 -1.32 14.09 16.53
C LYS A 49 -2.47 13.35 15.87
N LEU A 50 -2.22 12.12 15.42
CA LEU A 50 -3.20 11.31 14.68
C LEU A 50 -4.42 10.90 15.53
N TYR A 51 -4.34 11.05 16.86
CA TYR A 51 -5.48 10.92 17.77
C TYR A 51 -6.45 12.10 17.70
N GLN A 52 -6.10 13.18 16.99
CA GLN A 52 -6.95 14.35 16.82
C GLN A 52 -7.67 14.30 15.49
N ARG A 53 -8.96 14.65 15.51
CA ARG A 53 -9.67 15.04 14.30
C ARG A 53 -9.23 16.44 13.92
N LYS A 54 -8.78 16.60 12.68
CA LYS A 54 -8.32 17.88 12.12
C LYS A 54 -9.43 18.53 11.31
N GLU A 55 -9.59 19.84 11.46
CA GLU A 55 -10.57 20.65 10.75
C GLU A 55 -9.89 21.93 10.19
N PRO A 56 -10.19 22.33 8.94
CA PRO A 56 -9.75 23.63 8.42
C PRO A 56 -10.51 24.78 9.10
N LEU A 57 -9.89 25.96 9.15
CA LEU A 57 -10.54 27.15 9.70
C LEU A 57 -11.41 27.89 8.68
N ILE A 58 -12.42 28.59 9.19
CA ILE A 58 -13.10 29.69 8.50
C ILE A 58 -12.54 31.00 9.05
N SER A 59 -12.20 31.96 8.19
CA SER A 59 -11.59 33.22 8.61
C SER A 59 -12.39 34.44 8.18
N SER A 60 -12.40 35.46 9.03
CA SER A 60 -12.83 36.82 8.70
C SER A 60 -11.69 37.78 8.99
N VAL A 61 -11.40 38.68 8.04
CA VAL A 61 -10.31 39.66 8.16
C VAL A 61 -10.88 41.07 8.03
N GLN A 62 -10.42 41.96 8.91
CA GLN A 62 -10.66 43.39 8.80
C GLN A 62 -9.34 44.14 8.95
N THR A 63 -9.06 45.04 8.02
CA THR A 63 -7.84 45.84 8.02
C THR A 63 -8.15 47.30 8.32
N LYS A 64 -7.18 47.98 8.95
CA LYS A 64 -7.23 49.43 9.14
C LYS A 64 -5.83 50.00 8.97
N VAL A 65 -5.62 50.72 7.88
CA VAL A 65 -4.38 51.46 7.62
C VAL A 65 -4.46 52.82 8.32
N LYS A 66 -3.32 53.29 8.84
CA LYS A 66 -3.16 54.61 9.45
C LYS A 66 -1.83 55.21 9.03
N GLY A 67 -1.86 56.49 8.69
CA GLY A 67 -0.71 57.25 8.23
C GLY A 67 -1.15 58.53 7.54
N ILE A 68 -0.24 59.49 7.45
CA ILE A 68 -0.47 60.77 6.78
C ILE A 68 0.78 61.05 5.93
N ALA A 69 0.58 61.47 4.69
CA ALA A 69 1.68 61.88 3.81
C ALA A 69 1.46 63.31 3.31
N GLU A 70 2.55 64.06 3.23
CA GLU A 70 2.59 65.36 2.59
C GLU A 70 3.18 65.20 1.18
N VAL A 71 2.48 65.72 0.17
CA VAL A 71 2.94 65.73 -1.22
C VAL A 71 3.11 67.17 -1.69
N LYS A 72 4.32 67.52 -2.13
CA LYS A 72 4.64 68.82 -2.73
C LYS A 72 4.60 68.68 -4.24
N ASN A 73 3.57 69.23 -4.88
CA ASN A 73 3.54 69.30 -6.34
C ASN A 73 4.38 70.52 -6.78
N GLY A 74 5.14 70.39 -7.88
CA GLY A 74 6.23 71.29 -8.29
C GLY A 74 5.92 72.80 -8.40
N ASN A 75 4.65 73.20 -8.29
CA ASN A 75 4.20 74.57 -8.14
C ASN A 75 3.39 74.73 -6.83
N SER A 76 4.10 74.92 -5.71
CA SER A 76 3.68 75.54 -4.43
C SER A 76 2.38 75.09 -3.72
N LYS A 77 1.60 74.12 -4.23
CA LYS A 77 0.48 73.51 -3.50
C LYS A 77 0.95 72.26 -2.76
N THR A 78 1.11 72.40 -1.45
CA THR A 78 1.23 71.27 -0.52
C THR A 78 -0.14 70.61 -0.39
N ARG A 79 -0.21 69.30 -0.66
CA ARG A 79 -1.41 68.49 -0.43
C ARG A 79 -1.12 67.45 0.65
N VAL A 80 -1.97 67.38 1.65
CA VAL A 80 -1.95 66.32 2.66
C VAL A 80 -2.88 65.20 2.21
N LEU A 81 -2.41 63.96 2.28
CA LEU A 81 -3.17 62.76 1.99
C LEU A 81 -3.29 61.93 3.27
N ASP A 82 -4.53 61.59 3.61
CA ASP A 82 -4.85 60.73 4.75
C ASP A 82 -5.39 59.37 4.28
N THR A 83 -5.83 58.54 5.24
CA THR A 83 -6.34 57.20 4.98
C THR A 83 -7.48 57.18 3.95
N ALA A 84 -8.36 58.19 3.93
CA ALA A 84 -9.47 58.23 2.99
C ALA A 84 -9.02 58.53 1.55
N ASP A 85 -7.86 59.14 1.37
CA ASP A 85 -7.31 59.45 0.04
C ASP A 85 -6.49 58.31 -0.57
N TYR A 86 -5.60 57.68 0.21
CA TYR A 86 -4.67 56.68 -0.32
C TYR A 86 -5.13 55.24 -0.17
N THR A 87 -6.15 54.96 0.65
CA THR A 87 -6.75 53.62 0.74
C THR A 87 -7.98 53.52 -0.15
N ILE A 88 -8.04 52.46 -0.93
CA ILE A 88 -9.21 52.17 -1.75
C ILE A 88 -9.82 50.87 -1.23
N PRO A 89 -11.09 50.89 -0.78
CA PRO A 89 -11.73 49.71 -0.23
C PRO A 89 -11.89 48.68 -1.35
N LEU A 90 -11.13 47.59 -1.25
CA LEU A 90 -11.27 46.43 -2.12
C LEU A 90 -12.30 45.48 -1.49
N GLN A 91 -13.13 44.85 -2.32
CA GLN A 91 -13.99 43.76 -1.85
C GLN A 91 -13.12 42.53 -1.58
N GLY A 92 -13.12 42.03 -0.33
CA GLY A 92 -12.43 40.79 0.08
C GLY A 92 -11.31 40.98 1.11
N ASN A 93 -10.47 39.94 1.29
CA ASN A 93 -9.35 39.90 2.25
C ASN A 93 -8.10 40.63 1.71
N SER A 94 -8.26 41.81 1.13
CA SER A 94 -7.14 42.58 0.57
C SER A 94 -7.31 44.07 0.82
N PHE A 95 -6.21 44.80 0.79
CA PHE A 95 -6.24 46.27 0.85
C PHE A 95 -5.19 46.87 -0.08
N PHE A 96 -5.49 48.07 -0.59
CA PHE A 96 -4.60 48.81 -1.46
C PHE A 96 -4.09 50.06 -0.75
N VAL A 97 -2.80 50.33 -0.90
CA VAL A 97 -2.15 51.56 -0.41
C VAL A 97 -1.50 52.24 -1.60
N MET A 98 -2.00 53.43 -1.95
CA MET A 98 -1.43 54.27 -2.99
C MET A 98 -0.05 54.79 -2.56
N THR A 99 0.96 54.61 -3.41
CA THR A 99 2.34 55.09 -3.19
C THR A 99 2.76 56.16 -4.20
N ASN A 100 2.12 56.18 -5.37
CA ASN A 100 2.40 57.13 -6.43
C ASN A 100 1.14 57.38 -7.26
N PHE A 101 0.99 58.55 -7.87
CA PHE A 101 -0.19 58.85 -8.67
C PHE A 101 0.07 59.94 -9.70
N ILE A 102 -0.76 59.96 -10.75
CA ILE A 102 -0.81 61.02 -11.75
C ILE A 102 -2.25 61.54 -11.79
N SER A 103 -2.42 62.85 -11.63
CA SER A 103 -3.72 63.52 -11.66
C SER A 103 -3.87 64.33 -12.95
N THR A 104 -5.02 64.20 -13.63
CA THR A 104 -5.45 65.06 -14.74
C THR A 104 -6.72 65.78 -14.29
N GLU A 105 -6.57 67.04 -13.89
CA GLU A 105 -7.65 67.86 -13.31
C GLU A 105 -8.48 68.56 -14.38
N GLY A 106 -9.75 68.83 -14.07
CA GLY A 106 -10.61 69.70 -14.88
C GLY A 106 -11.09 69.07 -16.19
N GLN A 107 -11.17 67.73 -16.29
CA GLN A 107 -11.66 67.10 -17.51
C GLN A 107 -13.14 67.40 -17.74
N THR A 108 -13.51 67.75 -18.97
CA THR A 108 -14.89 67.99 -19.44
C THR A 108 -15.17 67.10 -20.65
N GLN A 109 -16.43 66.74 -20.92
CA GLN A 109 -16.76 66.05 -22.17
C GLN A 109 -16.68 67.04 -23.34
N GLY A 110 -15.89 66.72 -24.35
CA GLY A 110 -15.72 67.60 -25.51
C GLY A 110 -14.86 67.00 -26.61
N LEU A 111 -14.46 67.86 -27.55
CA LEU A 111 -13.53 67.55 -28.63
C LEU A 111 -12.14 68.11 -28.27
N CYS A 112 -11.12 67.27 -28.33
CA CYS A 112 -9.74 67.69 -28.12
C CYS A 112 -8.77 66.81 -28.92
N PRO A 113 -7.54 67.31 -29.17
CA PRO A 113 -6.47 66.47 -29.70
C PRO A 113 -6.12 65.34 -28.71
N GLU A 114 -5.89 64.13 -29.23
CA GLU A 114 -5.35 62.99 -28.47
C GLU A 114 -3.89 63.25 -28.03
N TYR A 115 -3.42 62.59 -26.97
CA TYR A 115 -2.03 62.74 -26.51
C TYR A 115 -1.04 62.21 -27.58
N PRO A 116 0.06 62.93 -27.90
CA PRO A 116 1.00 62.56 -28.96
C PRO A 116 1.83 61.33 -28.58
N THR A 117 1.53 60.21 -29.22
CA THR A 117 2.26 58.95 -29.16
C THR A 117 2.60 58.53 -30.58
N ARG A 118 3.53 57.58 -30.76
CA ARG A 118 3.89 57.07 -32.10
C ARG A 118 2.69 56.58 -32.92
N ARG A 119 1.57 56.21 -32.26
CA ARG A 119 0.35 55.69 -32.91
C ARG A 119 -0.73 56.76 -33.16
N THR A 120 -0.71 57.87 -32.42
CA THR A 120 -1.76 58.91 -32.46
C THR A 120 -1.34 60.14 -33.27
N LEU A 121 -0.06 60.26 -33.62
CA LEU A 121 0.47 61.28 -34.53
C LEU A 121 -0.17 61.14 -35.91
N CYS A 122 -0.60 62.28 -36.46
CA CYS A 122 -1.14 62.38 -37.81
C CYS A 122 -0.50 63.57 -38.53
N SER A 123 -0.42 63.50 -39.86
CA SER A 123 0.01 64.63 -40.69
C SER A 123 -1.15 65.25 -41.45
N THR A 124 -2.12 64.43 -41.86
CA THR A 124 -3.32 64.80 -42.62
C THR A 124 -4.56 64.13 -42.05
N ASP A 125 -5.74 64.69 -42.36
CA ASP A 125 -7.04 64.16 -41.91
C ASP A 125 -7.29 62.72 -42.37
N GLN A 126 -6.71 62.31 -43.52
CA GLN A 126 -6.79 60.92 -44.01
C GLN A 126 -6.18 59.90 -43.04
N GLY A 127 -5.24 60.32 -42.18
CA GLY A 127 -4.65 59.46 -41.15
C GLY A 127 -5.61 59.14 -39.99
N CYS A 128 -6.69 59.91 -39.85
CA CYS A 128 -7.67 59.76 -38.77
C CYS A 128 -8.96 59.16 -39.32
N LYS A 129 -9.42 58.04 -38.74
CA LYS A 129 -10.63 57.35 -39.23
C LYS A 129 -11.83 57.73 -38.36
N LYS A 130 -12.81 58.39 -38.95
CA LYS A 130 -14.06 58.76 -38.26
C LYS A 130 -14.74 57.52 -37.66
N GLY A 131 -15.08 57.58 -36.38
CA GLY A 131 -15.74 56.49 -35.65
C GLY A 131 -14.82 55.36 -35.18
N LYS A 132 -13.49 55.45 -35.44
CA LYS A 132 -12.53 54.45 -34.94
C LYS A 132 -12.50 54.48 -33.41
N LYS A 133 -12.67 53.31 -32.79
CA LYS A 133 -12.49 53.05 -31.37
C LYS A 133 -11.27 52.18 -31.19
N ASP A 134 -10.21 52.72 -30.60
CA ASP A 134 -8.95 52.01 -30.38
C ASP A 134 -8.80 51.76 -28.86
N PRO A 135 -8.54 50.52 -28.40
CA PRO A 135 -8.39 50.22 -26.97
C PRO A 135 -7.33 51.06 -26.24
N LEU A 136 -6.34 51.58 -26.98
CA LEU A 136 -5.28 52.43 -26.41
C LEU A 136 -5.60 53.94 -26.51
N SER A 137 -6.56 54.32 -27.35
CA SER A 137 -7.07 55.69 -27.40
C SER A 137 -8.06 55.94 -26.27
N LYS A 138 -8.17 57.19 -25.81
CA LYS A 138 -9.04 57.56 -24.70
C LYS A 138 -10.42 58.04 -25.16
N GLY A 139 -10.68 58.06 -26.47
CA GLY A 139 -11.91 58.58 -27.07
C GLY A 139 -12.23 58.01 -28.43
N ILE A 140 -13.31 58.54 -29.04
CA ILE A 140 -13.76 58.16 -30.38
C ILE A 140 -13.20 59.15 -31.39
N GLN A 141 -12.49 58.68 -32.42
CA GLN A 141 -11.90 59.57 -33.44
C GLN A 141 -12.97 60.26 -34.29
N THR A 142 -12.83 61.57 -34.52
CA THR A 142 -13.73 62.35 -35.38
C THR A 142 -13.37 62.28 -36.86
N GLY A 143 -12.11 61.93 -37.16
CA GLY A 143 -11.56 61.91 -38.53
C GLY A 143 -10.77 63.17 -38.92
N LYS A 144 -10.59 64.12 -37.99
CA LYS A 144 -9.79 65.33 -38.21
C LYS A 144 -8.40 65.23 -37.55
N CYS A 145 -7.38 65.78 -38.20
CA CYS A 145 -6.02 65.88 -37.69
C CYS A 145 -5.76 67.33 -37.20
N VAL A 146 -5.72 67.52 -35.89
CA VAL A 146 -5.66 68.84 -35.24
C VAL A 146 -4.32 69.07 -34.58
N LEU A 147 -3.99 70.34 -34.32
CA LEU A 147 -2.75 70.71 -33.63
C LEU A 147 -2.85 70.40 -32.14
N TYR A 148 -1.93 69.58 -31.59
CA TYR A 148 -1.79 69.36 -30.15
C TYR A 148 -0.79 70.34 -29.52
N SER A 149 0.35 70.55 -30.18
CA SER A 149 1.40 71.51 -29.81
C SER A 149 1.94 72.19 -31.06
N THR A 150 2.72 73.27 -30.92
CA THR A 150 3.24 74.07 -32.06
C THR A 150 3.90 73.24 -33.16
N THR A 151 4.47 72.08 -32.83
CA THR A 151 5.17 71.17 -33.75
C THR A 151 4.46 69.84 -34.03
N GLN A 152 3.42 69.47 -33.29
CA GLN A 152 2.82 68.13 -33.32
C GLN A 152 1.31 68.18 -33.58
N LYS A 153 0.85 67.35 -34.52
CA LYS A 153 -0.57 67.13 -34.82
C LYS A 153 -1.00 65.71 -34.43
N THR A 154 -2.20 65.60 -33.86
CA THR A 154 -2.80 64.32 -33.45
C THR A 154 -4.27 64.27 -33.88
N CYS A 155 -4.83 63.07 -33.94
CA CYS A 155 -6.24 62.93 -34.29
C CYS A 155 -7.13 63.55 -33.20
N GLU A 156 -8.15 64.28 -33.63
CA GLU A 156 -9.20 64.81 -32.76
C GLU A 156 -10.11 63.66 -32.28
N VAL A 157 -10.37 63.64 -30.98
CA VAL A 157 -11.21 62.64 -30.32
C VAL A 157 -12.34 63.29 -29.53
N SER A 158 -13.51 62.62 -29.53
CA SER A 158 -14.59 62.90 -28.59
C SER A 158 -14.33 62.12 -27.31
N ALA A 159 -13.93 62.81 -26.25
CA ALA A 159 -13.42 62.22 -25.02
C ALA A 159 -13.63 63.15 -23.79
N TRP A 160 -13.06 62.75 -22.66
CA TRP A 160 -12.83 63.63 -21.53
C TRP A 160 -11.56 64.46 -21.76
N CYS A 161 -11.73 65.76 -21.92
CA CYS A 161 -10.72 66.73 -22.36
C CYS A 161 -10.31 67.67 -21.21
N PRO A 162 -9.00 67.92 -21.00
CA PRO A 162 -7.87 67.40 -21.77
C PRO A 162 -7.63 65.91 -21.50
N VAL A 163 -7.16 65.19 -22.52
CA VAL A 163 -6.87 63.75 -22.39
C VAL A 163 -5.71 63.51 -21.43
N GLU A 164 -5.77 62.38 -20.69
CA GLU A 164 -4.69 61.87 -19.85
C GLU A 164 -3.38 61.83 -20.63
N GLN A 165 -2.33 62.48 -20.12
CA GLN A 165 -1.01 62.39 -20.72
C GLN A 165 -0.40 61.02 -20.43
N GLU A 166 0.15 60.36 -21.44
CA GLU A 166 0.85 59.09 -21.28
C GLU A 166 2.26 59.34 -20.71
N ARG A 167 2.30 59.61 -19.40
CA ARG A 167 3.54 59.80 -18.63
C ARG A 167 3.89 58.53 -17.86
N ASP A 168 5.18 58.27 -17.77
CA ASP A 168 5.72 57.30 -16.82
C ASP A 168 5.45 57.74 -15.38
N ALA A 169 5.40 56.75 -14.48
CA ALA A 169 5.24 57.02 -13.05
C ALA A 169 6.36 57.95 -12.55
N PRO A 170 6.05 59.00 -11.77
CA PRO A 170 7.05 59.91 -11.21
C PRO A 170 8.14 59.16 -10.43
N ARG A 171 9.41 59.53 -10.66
CA ARG A 171 10.58 59.02 -9.93
C ARG A 171 11.32 60.21 -9.30
N PRO A 172 11.49 60.27 -7.97
CA PRO A 172 11.04 59.30 -6.95
C PRO A 172 9.52 59.27 -6.75
N ALA A 173 9.01 58.23 -6.08
CA ALA A 173 7.59 58.09 -5.78
C ALA A 173 7.07 59.22 -4.88
N LEU A 174 5.85 59.69 -5.14
CA LEU A 174 5.26 60.86 -4.46
C LEU A 174 4.96 60.61 -2.97
N LEU A 175 4.54 59.40 -2.59
CA LEU A 175 4.22 59.04 -1.20
C LEU A 175 5.27 58.08 -0.62
N ILE A 176 6.54 58.46 -0.64
CA ILE A 176 7.61 57.65 -0.03
C ILE A 176 7.39 57.45 1.49
N SER A 177 6.73 58.41 2.14
CA SER A 177 6.33 58.34 3.57
C SER A 177 5.38 57.18 3.88
N ALA A 178 4.75 56.56 2.86
CA ALA A 178 3.91 55.38 3.04
C ALA A 178 4.65 54.19 3.66
N ALA A 179 5.99 54.13 3.56
CA ALA A 179 6.80 53.14 4.27
C ALA A 179 6.59 53.19 5.79
N ASN A 180 6.22 54.35 6.34
CA ASN A 180 5.99 54.55 7.77
C ASN A 180 4.52 54.37 8.18
N PHE A 181 3.65 54.03 7.24
CA PHE A 181 2.25 53.76 7.57
C PHE A 181 2.15 52.46 8.36
N THR A 182 1.12 52.41 9.19
CA THR A 182 0.82 51.24 10.02
C THR A 182 -0.47 50.60 9.54
N VAL A 183 -0.53 49.28 9.59
CA VAL A 183 -1.75 48.51 9.34
C VAL A 183 -2.07 47.66 10.55
N LEU A 184 -3.30 47.79 11.05
CA LEU A 184 -3.88 46.89 12.04
C LEU A 184 -4.67 45.82 11.30
N ILE A 185 -4.32 44.55 11.52
CA ILE A 185 -5.05 43.41 10.96
C ILE A 185 -5.82 42.72 12.09
N LYS A 186 -7.15 42.74 12.01
CA LYS A 186 -8.04 41.97 12.89
C LYS A 186 -8.43 40.70 12.16
N ASN A 187 -8.07 39.56 12.71
CA ASN A 187 -8.43 38.26 12.16
C ASN A 187 -9.19 37.45 13.21
N ASN A 188 -10.41 37.07 12.86
CA ASN A 188 -11.22 36.12 13.61
C ASN A 188 -11.20 34.79 12.85
N ILE A 189 -11.00 33.70 13.56
CA ILE A 189 -11.05 32.35 13.01
C ILE A 189 -12.05 31.50 13.77
N ASP A 190 -12.68 30.58 13.07
CA ASP A 190 -13.66 29.66 13.61
C ASP A 190 -13.41 28.23 13.11
N PHE A 191 -13.54 27.26 14.01
CA PHE A 191 -13.58 25.83 13.71
C PHE A 191 -14.99 25.32 14.06
N PRO A 192 -15.94 25.34 13.11
CA PRO A 192 -17.34 25.06 13.39
C PRO A 192 -17.58 23.65 13.97
N GLY A 193 -16.91 22.64 13.43
CA GLY A 193 -17.02 21.25 13.90
C GLY A 193 -16.47 21.04 15.31
N HIS A 194 -15.49 21.85 15.72
CA HIS A 194 -14.98 21.85 17.09
C HIS A 194 -15.68 22.86 18.03
N ASN A 195 -16.57 23.71 17.49
CA ASN A 195 -17.22 24.83 18.17
C ASN A 195 -16.19 25.73 18.90
N TYR A 196 -15.15 26.14 18.20
CA TYR A 196 -14.07 26.95 18.74
C TYR A 196 -13.80 28.18 17.87
N THR A 197 -14.12 29.35 18.42
CA THR A 197 -13.83 30.64 17.80
C THR A 197 -12.73 31.36 18.57
N THR A 198 -11.76 31.93 17.85
CA THR A 198 -10.72 32.77 18.46
C THR A 198 -10.34 33.92 17.53
N ARG A 199 -9.48 34.81 18.02
CA ARG A 199 -9.00 35.99 17.30
C ARG A 199 -7.54 36.25 17.58
N ASN A 200 -6.86 36.91 16.65
CA ASN A 200 -5.45 37.25 16.81
C ASN A 200 -5.19 38.30 17.92
N ILE A 201 -6.19 39.13 18.26
CA ILE A 201 -6.09 40.14 19.31
C ILE A 201 -6.62 39.58 20.64
N LEU A 202 -5.69 39.23 21.53
CA LEU A 202 -6.01 38.76 22.87
C LEU A 202 -6.30 39.93 23.83
N PRO A 203 -7.06 39.69 24.93
CA PRO A 203 -7.20 40.68 25.99
C PRO A 203 -5.84 41.05 26.59
N GLY A 204 -5.58 42.34 26.77
CA GLY A 204 -4.33 42.83 27.37
C GLY A 204 -3.17 43.07 26.39
N VAL A 205 -3.38 42.90 25.07
CA VAL A 205 -2.36 43.30 24.07
C VAL A 205 -2.19 44.82 24.07
N ASN A 206 -0.94 45.28 24.09
CA ASN A 206 -0.61 46.69 24.02
C ASN A 206 -1.01 47.28 22.65
N ILE A 207 -1.84 48.33 22.66
CA ILE A 207 -2.33 49.01 21.45
C ILE A 207 -1.24 49.78 20.70
N THR A 208 -0.08 50.03 21.33
CA THR A 208 1.08 50.70 20.71
C THR A 208 2.17 49.72 20.28
N CYS A 209 1.92 48.41 20.36
CA CYS A 209 2.90 47.43 19.91
C CYS A 209 3.19 47.59 18.41
N MET A 210 4.38 47.16 18.01
CA MET A 210 4.76 46.97 16.62
C MET A 210 5.21 45.53 16.43
N PHE A 211 4.78 44.90 15.35
CA PHE A 211 5.20 43.56 14.98
C PHE A 211 6.72 43.51 14.80
N HIS A 212 7.33 42.50 15.40
CA HIS A 212 8.72 42.15 15.17
C HIS A 212 8.86 40.64 15.34
N ARG A 213 9.54 39.98 14.41
CA ARG A 213 9.68 38.52 14.35
C ARG A 213 10.11 37.85 15.66
N THR A 214 11.00 38.49 16.40
CA THR A 214 11.54 37.99 17.68
C THR A 214 10.95 38.67 18.91
N HIS A 215 10.93 40.01 18.96
CA HIS A 215 10.52 40.76 20.15
C HIS A 215 9.00 40.73 20.41
N ASN A 216 8.18 40.93 19.38
CA ASN A 216 6.72 41.04 19.51
C ASN A 216 5.99 40.31 18.36
N PRO A 217 6.15 38.98 18.23
CA PRO A 217 5.62 38.22 17.09
C PRO A 217 4.09 38.11 17.07
N GLN A 218 3.42 38.45 18.17
CA GLN A 218 1.97 38.36 18.31
C GLN A 218 1.26 39.71 18.10
N CYS A 219 2.02 40.78 17.87
CA CYS A 219 1.43 42.10 17.64
C CYS A 219 0.72 42.14 16.28
N PRO A 220 -0.55 42.58 16.21
CA PRO A 220 -1.32 42.65 14.97
C PRO A 220 -1.13 43.96 14.19
N ILE A 221 -0.18 44.81 14.60
CA ILE A 221 0.13 46.11 14.01
C ILE A 221 1.45 46.02 13.27
N PHE A 222 1.42 46.26 11.97
CA PHE A 222 2.57 46.13 11.08
C PHE A 222 2.90 47.49 10.47
N ARG A 223 4.19 47.81 10.36
CA ARG A 223 4.64 48.95 9.55
C ARG A 223 4.93 48.45 8.13
N LEU A 224 4.49 49.20 7.13
CA LEU A 224 4.63 48.76 5.74
C LEU A 224 6.10 48.55 5.36
N GLY A 225 7.01 49.46 5.74
CA GLY A 225 8.44 49.31 5.48
C GLY A 225 9.05 48.04 6.08
N ASP A 226 8.63 47.66 7.30
CA ASP A 226 9.17 46.48 7.99
C ASP A 226 8.75 45.17 7.26
N ILE A 227 7.55 45.14 6.66
CA ILE A 227 7.07 44.02 5.84
C ILE A 227 8.01 43.78 4.65
N PHE A 228 8.40 44.85 3.94
CA PHE A 228 9.31 44.75 2.79
C PHE A 228 10.73 44.39 3.23
N GLN A 229 11.18 44.93 4.38
CA GLN A 229 12.48 44.61 4.94
C GLN A 229 12.59 43.12 5.32
N GLU A 230 11.52 42.50 5.83
CA GLU A 230 11.52 41.05 6.13
C GLU A 230 11.66 40.15 4.89
N VAL A 231 11.16 40.61 3.74
CA VAL A 231 11.27 39.89 2.46
C VAL A 231 12.59 40.22 1.73
N GLY A 232 13.33 41.24 2.19
CA GLY A 232 14.56 41.71 1.57
C GLY A 232 14.32 42.58 0.32
N GLU A 233 13.19 43.29 0.28
CA GLU A 233 12.80 44.19 -0.81
C GLU A 233 12.93 45.66 -0.39
N ASN A 234 13.24 46.54 -1.34
CA ASN A 234 13.34 47.97 -1.09
C ASN A 234 12.02 48.68 -1.42
N PHE A 235 11.36 49.22 -0.40
CA PHE A 235 10.08 49.93 -0.55
C PHE A 235 10.12 51.05 -1.61
N SER A 236 11.26 51.74 -1.75
CA SER A 236 11.39 52.88 -2.66
C SER A 236 11.22 52.50 -4.13
N ASP A 237 11.75 51.35 -4.53
CA ASP A 237 11.70 50.87 -5.91
C ASP A 237 10.28 50.38 -6.23
N VAL A 238 9.69 49.66 -5.27
CA VAL A 238 8.32 49.14 -5.33
C VAL A 238 7.27 50.24 -5.39
N ALA A 239 7.49 51.33 -4.65
CA ALA A 239 6.59 52.47 -4.59
C ALA A 239 6.39 53.17 -5.94
N VAL A 240 7.33 53.01 -6.89
CA VAL A 240 7.24 53.63 -8.23
C VAL A 240 6.32 52.84 -9.16
N GLN A 241 6.53 51.52 -9.27
CA GLN A 241 5.89 50.71 -10.31
C GLN A 241 4.76 49.81 -9.81
N SER A 242 4.47 49.76 -8.51
CA SER A 242 3.39 48.95 -7.90
C SER A 242 3.75 47.46 -7.78
N GLU A 243 3.27 46.81 -6.71
CA GLU A 243 3.57 45.42 -6.37
C GLU A 243 2.39 44.73 -5.67
N ILE A 244 2.37 43.40 -5.68
CA ILE A 244 1.42 42.59 -4.92
C ILE A 244 2.17 41.84 -3.83
N MET A 245 1.86 42.15 -2.57
CA MET A 245 2.46 41.56 -1.38
C MET A 245 1.45 40.65 -0.67
N SER A 246 1.90 39.49 -0.19
CA SER A 246 1.10 38.57 0.63
C SER A 246 1.47 38.69 2.09
N ILE A 247 0.45 38.77 2.95
CA ILE A 247 0.57 38.62 4.40
C ILE A 247 -0.10 37.29 4.77
N GLU A 248 0.72 36.30 5.13
CA GLU A 248 0.31 34.95 5.48
C GLU A 248 0.09 34.85 7.00
N ILE A 249 -1.09 34.41 7.41
CA ILE A 249 -1.47 34.19 8.81
C ILE A 249 -1.73 32.70 9.00
N TYR A 250 -0.75 31.99 9.52
CA TYR A 250 -0.83 30.56 9.75
C TYR A 250 -1.32 30.23 11.17
N TRP A 251 -2.36 29.40 11.26
CA TRP A 251 -2.93 28.91 12.52
C TRP A 251 -2.75 27.40 12.65
N ASN A 252 -1.87 26.97 13.56
CA ASN A 252 -1.76 25.57 13.95
C ASN A 252 -2.29 25.43 15.38
N CYS A 253 -3.55 25.04 15.51
CA CYS A 253 -4.25 25.08 16.79
C CYS A 253 -4.41 23.69 17.37
N ASN A 254 -3.88 23.50 18.57
CA ASN A 254 -4.22 22.38 19.43
C ASN A 254 -5.36 22.80 20.37
N LEU A 255 -6.53 22.18 20.21
CA LEU A 255 -7.75 22.51 20.94
C LEU A 255 -7.98 21.57 22.14
N ASP A 256 -7.04 20.68 22.44
CA ASP A 256 -7.12 19.83 23.62
C ASP A 256 -6.91 20.62 24.91
N SER A 257 -7.71 20.33 25.94
CA SER A 257 -7.64 21.04 27.22
C SER A 257 -6.27 20.96 27.91
N TRP A 258 -5.56 19.83 27.80
CA TRP A 258 -4.27 19.59 28.45
C TRP A 258 -3.08 20.23 27.72
N PHE A 259 -3.19 20.52 26.44
CA PHE A 259 -2.12 21.10 25.62
C PHE A 259 -2.66 22.19 24.68
N HIS A 260 -3.52 23.06 25.21
CA HIS A 260 -4.15 24.12 24.43
C HIS A 260 -3.10 25.11 23.94
N SER A 261 -3.03 25.29 22.62
CA SER A 261 -2.14 26.26 21.98
C SER A 261 -2.71 26.64 20.64
N CYS A 262 -3.13 27.90 20.48
CA CYS A 262 -3.72 28.39 19.24
C CYS A 262 -3.36 29.87 19.09
N ARG A 263 -2.28 30.15 18.36
CA ARG A 263 -1.77 31.50 18.12
C ARG A 263 -1.37 31.64 16.65
N PRO A 264 -1.56 32.83 16.05
CA PRO A 264 -1.18 33.06 14.67
C PRO A 264 0.33 33.16 14.54
N LYS A 265 0.84 32.72 13.39
CA LYS A 265 2.19 32.98 12.93
C LYS A 265 2.12 33.78 11.64
N TYR A 266 2.73 34.96 11.66
CA TYR A 266 2.77 35.86 10.50
C TYR A 266 3.98 35.55 9.62
N SER A 267 3.81 35.65 8.31
CA SER A 267 4.87 35.53 7.32
C SER A 267 4.54 36.43 6.13
N PHE A 268 5.56 36.89 5.40
CA PHE A 268 5.40 37.83 4.30
C PHE A 268 6.03 37.27 3.05
N ARG A 269 5.38 37.46 1.90
CA ARG A 269 5.85 36.93 0.63
C ARG A 269 5.43 37.82 -0.52
N ARG A 270 6.36 38.11 -1.42
CA ARG A 270 6.07 38.74 -2.71
C ARG A 270 5.30 37.80 -3.63
N LEU A 271 4.21 38.27 -4.26
CA LEU A 271 3.36 37.44 -5.14
C LEU A 271 3.67 37.63 -6.64
N ASP A 272 4.17 38.79 -7.04
CA ASP A 272 4.55 39.09 -8.42
C ASP A 272 5.95 38.55 -8.75
N ASP A 273 6.13 38.16 -10.02
CA ASP A 273 7.39 37.60 -10.50
C ASP A 273 8.40 38.72 -10.83
N ARG A 274 9.56 38.70 -10.13
CA ARG A 274 10.70 39.58 -10.36
C ARG A 274 11.19 39.59 -11.82
N THR A 275 10.95 38.50 -12.56
CA THR A 275 11.55 38.24 -13.89
C THR A 275 10.63 38.53 -15.06
N THR A 276 9.44 39.10 -14.84
CA THR A 276 8.57 39.55 -15.94
C THR A 276 9.13 40.81 -16.60
N ILE A 277 10.14 40.57 -17.44
CA ILE A 277 10.75 41.47 -18.40
C ILE A 277 9.66 42.24 -19.17
N GLU A 278 9.61 43.56 -18.92
CA GLU A 278 9.25 44.71 -19.78
C GLU A 278 8.08 44.65 -20.77
N SER A 279 7.31 43.56 -20.94
CA SER A 279 6.64 43.33 -22.22
C SER A 279 5.11 43.49 -22.28
N LEU A 280 4.36 43.65 -21.18
CA LEU A 280 2.94 44.02 -21.32
C LEU A 280 2.39 45.03 -20.30
N TYR A 281 2.57 44.85 -18.99
CA TYR A 281 2.08 45.81 -17.97
C TYR A 281 2.92 45.72 -16.68
N PRO A 282 4.00 46.52 -16.52
CA PRO A 282 4.77 46.54 -15.29
C PRO A 282 3.93 47.13 -14.15
N GLY A 283 3.48 46.25 -13.27
CA GLY A 283 2.87 46.54 -11.98
C GLY A 283 1.38 46.91 -11.95
N TYR A 284 0.81 46.79 -10.76
CA TYR A 284 -0.62 46.97 -10.48
C TYR A 284 -1.02 48.46 -10.42
N ASN A 285 -1.57 48.99 -11.50
CA ASN A 285 -2.13 50.35 -11.55
C ASN A 285 -3.60 50.34 -11.94
N PHE A 286 -4.36 51.33 -11.46
CA PHE A 286 -5.75 51.53 -11.88
C PHE A 286 -6.11 53.00 -11.92
N ARG A 287 -7.24 53.30 -12.58
CA ARG A 287 -7.74 54.67 -12.75
C ARG A 287 -9.09 54.80 -12.07
N PHE A 288 -9.28 55.91 -11.38
CA PHE A 288 -10.58 56.31 -10.85
C PHE A 288 -10.76 57.82 -11.07
N ALA A 289 -11.99 58.29 -11.05
CA ALA A 289 -12.31 59.69 -11.28
C ALA A 289 -13.16 60.27 -10.15
N ARG A 290 -12.90 61.53 -9.80
CA ARG A 290 -13.72 62.32 -8.88
C ARG A 290 -14.59 63.26 -9.71
N TYR A 291 -15.90 63.02 -9.73
CA TYR A 291 -16.85 63.82 -10.52
C TYR A 291 -17.35 65.02 -9.71
N TYR A 292 -17.47 66.18 -10.36
CA TYR A 292 -18.00 67.41 -9.78
C TYR A 292 -18.67 68.27 -10.85
N LYS A 293 -19.37 69.33 -10.43
CA LYS A 293 -19.96 70.32 -11.33
C LYS A 293 -19.41 71.70 -11.03
N GLU A 294 -18.99 72.41 -12.07
CA GLU A 294 -18.52 73.79 -11.96
C GLU A 294 -19.26 74.61 -13.03
N GLY A 295 -20.03 75.62 -12.63
CA GLY A 295 -20.81 76.45 -13.56
C GLY A 295 -21.79 75.66 -14.43
N ASN A 296 -22.51 74.68 -13.86
CA ASN A 296 -23.41 73.74 -14.56
C ASN A 296 -22.74 72.80 -15.59
N VAL A 297 -21.42 72.86 -15.76
CA VAL A 297 -20.67 71.91 -16.59
C VAL A 297 -20.21 70.74 -15.73
N GLU A 298 -20.47 69.51 -16.19
CA GLU A 298 -19.96 68.30 -15.56
C GLU A 298 -18.45 68.18 -15.82
N LYS A 299 -17.70 68.04 -14.73
CA LYS A 299 -16.25 67.89 -14.74
C LYS A 299 -15.83 66.65 -13.96
N ARG A 300 -14.63 66.16 -14.24
CA ARG A 300 -13.98 65.15 -13.40
C ARG A 300 -12.48 65.37 -13.31
N ASP A 301 -11.92 64.98 -12.17
CA ASP A 301 -10.48 64.82 -12.01
C ASP A 301 -10.15 63.34 -12.11
N LEU A 302 -9.34 62.98 -13.10
CA LEU A 302 -8.91 61.60 -13.33
C LEU A 302 -7.61 61.34 -12.57
N ILE A 303 -7.59 60.29 -11.75
CA ILE A 303 -6.42 59.87 -10.99
C ILE A 303 -6.02 58.48 -11.46
N LYS A 304 -4.79 58.37 -11.98
CA LYS A 304 -4.10 57.08 -12.21
C LYS A 304 -3.26 56.78 -10.97
N ALA A 305 -3.68 55.79 -10.20
CA ALA A 305 -3.00 55.38 -8.97
C ALA A 305 -2.07 54.20 -9.21
N PHE A 306 -0.90 54.29 -8.60
CA PHE A 306 0.12 53.25 -8.47
C PHE A 306 0.28 52.97 -6.97
N GLY A 307 0.45 51.72 -6.60
CA GLY A 307 0.49 51.37 -5.19
C GLY A 307 0.66 49.89 -4.95
N ILE A 308 0.67 49.55 -3.67
CA ILE A 308 0.89 48.18 -3.24
C ILE A 308 -0.46 47.59 -2.87
N ARG A 309 -0.75 46.42 -3.43
CA ARG A 309 -1.88 45.60 -3.01
C ARG A 309 -1.38 44.54 -2.03
N PHE A 310 -1.98 44.50 -0.85
CA PHE A 310 -1.71 43.48 0.15
C PHE A 310 -2.85 42.47 0.18
N ASP A 311 -2.54 41.22 -0.14
CA ASP A 311 -3.47 40.09 -0.02
C ASP A 311 -3.21 39.37 1.30
N ILE A 312 -4.26 39.22 2.13
CA ILE A 312 -4.15 38.55 3.42
C ILE A 312 -4.63 37.11 3.27
N LEU A 313 -3.67 36.18 3.36
CA LEU A 313 -3.92 34.75 3.24
C LEU A 313 -3.97 34.14 4.63
N VAL A 314 -5.16 33.72 5.07
CA VAL A 314 -5.36 33.05 6.35
C VAL A 314 -5.60 31.58 6.10
N PHE A 315 -4.77 30.73 6.70
CA PHE A 315 -4.87 29.29 6.55
C PHE A 315 -4.36 28.58 7.80
N GLY A 316 -4.80 27.35 8.00
CA GLY A 316 -4.48 26.63 9.22
C GLY A 316 -5.41 25.47 9.50
N THR A 317 -5.06 24.71 10.53
CA THR A 317 -5.79 23.53 10.98
C THR A 317 -5.94 23.55 12.49
N GLY A 318 -7.14 23.24 12.96
CA GLY A 318 -7.44 22.97 14.36
C GLY A 318 -7.53 21.47 14.57
N GLY A 319 -6.85 20.95 15.58
CA GLY A 319 -6.93 19.55 15.99
C GLY A 319 -7.54 19.46 17.38
N LYS A 320 -8.51 18.57 17.55
CA LYS A 320 -9.10 18.20 18.85
C LYS A 320 -9.18 16.68 18.97
N PHE A 321 -8.93 16.15 20.17
CA PHE A 321 -9.02 14.73 20.47
C PHE A 321 -10.34 14.13 19.98
N ASP A 322 -10.23 13.05 19.22
CA ASP A 322 -11.36 12.26 18.74
C ASP A 322 -11.07 10.77 18.96
N PHE A 323 -11.93 10.14 19.75
CA PHE A 323 -11.80 8.72 20.09
C PHE A 323 -11.83 7.83 18.84
N ILE A 324 -12.61 8.20 17.82
CA ILE A 324 -12.72 7.41 16.59
C ILE A 324 -11.38 7.39 15.84
N GLN A 325 -10.72 8.55 15.71
CA GLN A 325 -9.41 8.63 15.04
C GLN A 325 -8.35 7.80 15.78
N MET A 326 -8.37 7.82 17.12
CA MET A 326 -7.47 6.99 17.93
C MET A 326 -7.70 5.49 17.67
N VAL A 327 -8.96 5.02 17.66
CA VAL A 327 -9.28 3.61 17.41
C VAL A 327 -8.92 3.19 15.99
N VAL A 328 -9.19 4.02 14.99
CA VAL A 328 -8.81 3.76 13.59
C VAL A 328 -7.30 3.65 13.45
N TYR A 329 -6.54 4.55 14.10
CA TYR A 329 -5.08 4.50 14.08
C TYR A 329 -4.55 3.24 14.77
N ILE A 330 -5.05 2.88 15.95
CA ILE A 330 -4.69 1.63 16.64
C ILE A 330 -5.01 0.42 15.75
N GLY A 331 -6.21 0.37 15.15
CA GLY A 331 -6.61 -0.69 14.25
C GLY A 331 -5.67 -0.85 13.04
N SER A 332 -5.26 0.27 12.43
CA SER A 332 -4.33 0.26 11.30
C SER A 332 -2.93 -0.25 11.69
N THR A 333 -2.46 0.09 12.89
CA THR A 333 -1.11 -0.21 13.36
C THR A 333 -0.94 -1.60 13.95
N LEU A 334 -2.04 -2.26 14.35
CA LEU A 334 -2.04 -3.67 14.78
C LEU A 334 -1.43 -4.61 13.73
N SER A 335 -1.63 -4.31 12.45
CA SER A 335 -1.08 -5.10 11.34
C SER A 335 0.46 -5.13 11.33
N TYR A 336 1.12 -4.04 11.75
CA TYR A 336 2.58 -3.95 11.75
C TYR A 336 3.25 -4.89 12.76
N PHE A 337 2.56 -5.27 13.84
CA PHE A 337 3.07 -6.26 14.78
C PHE A 337 3.20 -7.67 14.16
N GLY A 338 2.52 -7.94 13.05
CA GLY A 338 2.68 -9.17 12.27
C GLY A 338 4.06 -9.31 11.62
N LEU A 339 4.80 -8.22 11.43
CA LEU A 339 6.11 -8.21 10.78
C LEU A 339 7.12 -9.13 11.48
N ALA A 340 7.11 -9.17 12.81
CA ALA A 340 8.01 -10.04 13.57
C ALA A 340 7.77 -11.52 13.26
N THR A 341 6.51 -11.93 13.15
CA THR A 341 6.12 -13.31 12.82
C THR A 341 6.52 -13.66 11.40
N VAL A 342 6.21 -12.80 10.42
CA VAL A 342 6.58 -13.00 9.01
C VAL A 342 8.10 -13.12 8.86
N PHE A 343 8.85 -12.27 9.55
CA PHE A 343 10.31 -12.28 9.49
C PHE A 343 10.90 -13.55 10.11
N ILE A 344 10.42 -13.98 11.28
CA ILE A 344 10.87 -15.24 11.90
C ILE A 344 10.54 -16.44 11.02
N ASP A 345 9.34 -16.46 10.44
CA ASP A 345 8.91 -17.51 9.53
C ASP A 345 9.78 -17.59 8.27
N PHE A 346 10.12 -16.43 7.71
CA PHE A 346 11.04 -16.31 6.58
C PHE A 346 12.45 -16.82 6.95
N LEU A 347 12.94 -16.53 8.15
CA LEU A 347 14.23 -17.07 8.61
C LEU A 347 14.19 -18.59 8.75
N ILE A 348 13.13 -19.14 9.35
CA ILE A 348 12.97 -20.60 9.49
C ILE A 348 12.96 -21.27 8.12
N ASP A 349 12.19 -20.74 7.16
CA ASP A 349 12.11 -21.27 5.80
C ASP A 349 13.46 -21.19 5.09
N THR A 350 14.10 -20.01 5.10
CA THR A 350 15.39 -19.77 4.43
C THR A 350 16.49 -20.71 4.96
N TYR A 351 16.65 -20.79 6.28
CA TYR A 351 17.67 -21.64 6.90
C TYR A 351 17.35 -23.14 6.84
N SER A 352 16.10 -23.52 6.57
CA SER A 352 15.73 -24.93 6.34
C SER A 352 16.09 -25.42 4.93
N SER A 353 16.42 -24.51 4.02
CA SER A 353 16.70 -24.85 2.63
C SER A 353 17.93 -25.74 2.47
N THR A 354 17.87 -26.67 1.51
CA THR A 354 19.00 -27.59 1.22
C THR A 354 20.26 -26.84 0.79
N CYS A 355 20.11 -25.65 0.19
CA CYS A 355 21.22 -24.77 -0.21
C CYS A 355 22.07 -24.32 0.98
N CYS A 356 21.45 -23.97 2.12
CA CYS A 356 22.18 -23.56 3.31
C CYS A 356 23.08 -24.69 3.83
N ARG A 357 22.58 -25.92 3.80
CA ARG A 357 23.32 -27.11 4.21
C ARG A 357 24.47 -27.47 3.26
N THR A 358 24.30 -27.33 1.95
CA THR A 358 25.32 -27.73 0.97
C THR A 358 26.40 -26.68 0.76
N HIS A 359 26.05 -25.39 0.83
CA HIS A 359 26.98 -24.31 0.48
C HIS A 359 27.31 -23.37 1.65
N VAL A 360 26.36 -23.05 2.53
CA VAL A 360 26.55 -21.98 3.54
C VAL A 360 27.22 -22.50 4.81
N TYR A 361 26.73 -23.59 5.40
CA TYR A 361 27.30 -24.13 6.63
C TYR A 361 28.75 -24.63 6.48
N PRO A 362 29.14 -25.29 5.37
CA PRO A 362 30.54 -25.66 5.15
C PRO A 362 31.47 -24.46 4.99
N CYS A 363 30.98 -23.36 4.39
CA CYS A 363 31.76 -22.13 4.18
C CYS A 363 31.80 -21.22 5.42
N CYS A 364 30.77 -21.24 6.27
CA CYS A 364 30.67 -20.38 7.46
C CYS A 364 30.28 -21.20 8.71
N LYS A 365 31.27 -21.55 9.53
CA LYS A 365 31.07 -22.29 10.79
C LYS A 365 30.19 -21.55 11.81
N ALA A 366 30.11 -20.23 11.74
CA ALA A 366 29.25 -19.44 12.64
C ALA A 366 27.75 -19.67 12.38
N CYS A 367 27.38 -20.14 11.19
CA CYS A 367 25.98 -20.42 10.81
C CYS A 367 25.57 -21.88 11.05
N GLU A 368 26.48 -22.75 11.49
CA GLU A 368 26.22 -24.17 11.76
C GLU A 368 25.09 -24.39 12.80
N PRO A 369 25.01 -23.61 13.90
CA PRO A 369 23.88 -23.71 14.85
C PRO A 369 22.52 -23.37 14.24
N CYS A 370 22.47 -22.65 13.11
CA CYS A 370 21.22 -22.32 12.43
C CYS A 370 20.57 -23.54 11.74
N GLY A 371 21.27 -24.68 11.64
CA GLY A 371 20.72 -25.94 11.13
C GLY A 371 19.53 -26.47 11.95
N VAL A 372 19.36 -26.01 13.21
CA VAL A 372 18.19 -26.30 14.05
C VAL A 372 16.88 -25.84 13.38
N ASN A 373 16.92 -24.85 12.48
CA ASN A 373 15.74 -24.38 11.76
C ASN A 373 15.11 -25.46 10.87
N GLU A 374 15.87 -26.46 10.41
CA GLU A 374 15.32 -27.61 9.69
C GLU A 374 14.38 -28.44 10.59
N TYR A 375 14.68 -28.54 11.89
CA TYR A 375 13.79 -29.19 12.85
C TYR A 375 12.49 -28.41 13.05
N TYR A 376 12.56 -27.07 13.17
CA TYR A 376 11.37 -26.24 13.28
C TYR A 376 10.50 -26.33 12.03
N TYR A 377 11.10 -26.33 10.84
CA TYR A 377 10.39 -26.48 9.58
C TYR A 377 9.62 -27.80 9.52
N ARG A 378 10.25 -28.93 9.89
CA ARG A 378 9.60 -30.25 9.92
C ARG A 378 8.46 -30.36 10.93
N LYS A 379 8.47 -29.54 11.99
CA LYS A 379 7.35 -29.46 12.94
C LYS A 379 6.24 -28.55 12.45
N LYS A 380 6.59 -27.46 11.76
CA LYS A 380 5.67 -26.43 11.27
C LYS A 380 4.90 -26.85 10.01
N CYS A 381 5.58 -27.49 9.07
CA CYS A 381 5.04 -27.78 7.75
C CYS A 381 4.82 -29.29 7.58
N GLU A 382 3.61 -29.65 7.18
CA GLU A 382 3.26 -30.99 6.72
C GLU A 382 3.04 -30.91 5.20
N THR A 383 3.85 -31.62 4.43
CA THR A 383 3.74 -31.63 2.97
C THR A 383 2.75 -32.70 2.54
N ILE A 384 1.56 -32.27 2.13
CA ILE A 384 0.50 -33.14 1.64
C ILE A 384 0.43 -33.00 0.12
N GLU A 385 0.17 -34.11 -0.56
CA GLU A 385 0.04 -34.17 -2.01
C GLU A 385 -1.43 -34.23 -2.42
N GLU A 386 -1.77 -33.58 -3.53
CA GLU A 386 -3.13 -33.59 -4.04
C GLU A 386 -3.51 -35.00 -4.57
N PRO A 387 -4.65 -35.57 -4.15
CA PRO A 387 -5.08 -36.89 -4.58
C PRO A 387 -5.57 -36.88 -6.04
N LYS A 388 -4.68 -37.19 -6.99
CA LYS A 388 -5.00 -37.25 -8.43
C LYS A 388 -5.27 -38.68 -8.91
N PRO A 389 -6.18 -38.90 -9.88
CA PRO A 389 -6.37 -40.22 -10.49
C PRO A 389 -5.11 -40.79 -11.13
N THR A 390 -4.17 -39.93 -11.56
CA THR A 390 -2.86 -40.27 -12.13
C THR A 390 -1.83 -40.64 -11.07
N LEU A 391 -1.99 -40.21 -9.81
CA LEU A 391 -1.02 -40.41 -8.74
C LEU A 391 -0.91 -41.89 -8.36
N LYS A 392 0.32 -42.41 -8.38
CA LYS A 392 0.65 -43.80 -8.01
C LYS A 392 1.95 -43.82 -7.20
N TYR A 393 1.99 -44.65 -6.18
CA TYR A 393 3.22 -44.96 -5.45
C TYR A 393 3.66 -46.39 -5.71
N VAL A 394 4.95 -46.56 -6.02
CA VAL A 394 5.57 -47.86 -6.22
C VAL A 394 6.81 -48.01 -5.35
N SER A 395 7.03 -49.23 -4.84
CA SER A 395 8.13 -49.58 -3.94
C SER A 395 8.88 -50.76 -4.51
N PHE A 396 10.20 -50.61 -4.64
CA PHE A 396 11.10 -51.67 -5.07
C PHE A 396 11.93 -52.14 -3.88
N VAL A 397 12.21 -53.45 -3.78
CA VAL A 397 13.02 -53.98 -2.66
C VAL A 397 14.50 -53.62 -2.77
N ASP A 398 14.98 -53.33 -3.97
CA ASP A 398 16.36 -52.97 -4.30
C ASP A 398 16.63 -51.45 -4.24
N GLU A 399 15.62 -50.64 -3.94
CA GLU A 399 15.74 -49.18 -3.77
C GLU A 399 15.32 -48.75 -2.34
N PRO A 400 16.03 -47.81 -1.69
CA PRO A 400 15.69 -47.36 -0.33
C PRO A 400 14.51 -46.38 -0.30
N HIS A 401 14.22 -45.70 -1.41
CA HIS A 401 13.15 -44.71 -1.55
C HIS A 401 11.87 -45.33 -2.15
N ILE A 402 10.77 -44.58 -2.06
CA ILE A 402 9.52 -44.87 -2.77
C ILE A 402 9.53 -44.02 -4.05
N ARG A 403 9.00 -44.52 -5.16
CA ARG A 403 8.82 -43.71 -6.37
C ARG A 403 7.39 -43.24 -6.48
N LYS A 404 7.23 -41.93 -6.68
CA LYS A 404 5.97 -41.26 -7.01
C LYS A 404 5.86 -41.13 -8.52
N VAL A 405 4.81 -41.71 -9.09
CA VAL A 405 4.48 -41.60 -10.52
C VAL A 405 3.18 -40.82 -10.64
N ASP A 406 3.26 -39.59 -11.18
CA ASP A 406 2.09 -38.74 -11.45
C ASP A 406 2.05 -38.38 -12.94
N GLN A 407 1.95 -39.42 -13.78
CA GLN A 407 1.90 -39.30 -15.23
C GLN A 407 0.94 -40.34 -15.82
N LEU A 408 0.31 -39.99 -16.95
CA LEU A 408 -0.49 -40.95 -17.71
C LEU A 408 0.42 -42.02 -18.34
N LEU A 409 0.07 -43.29 -18.16
CA LEU A 409 0.92 -44.41 -18.60
C LEU A 409 0.97 -44.55 -20.12
N LEU A 410 -0.02 -44.07 -20.88
CA LEU A 410 -0.05 -44.10 -22.37
C LEU A 410 0.39 -45.45 -22.98
N GLY A 411 0.02 -46.57 -22.35
CA GLY A 411 0.40 -47.93 -22.78
C GLY A 411 1.79 -48.43 -22.36
N LYS A 412 2.61 -47.60 -21.69
CA LYS A 412 3.90 -48.00 -21.11
C LYS A 412 3.71 -48.76 -19.79
N SER A 413 4.52 -49.79 -19.58
CA SER A 413 4.54 -50.58 -18.34
C SER A 413 4.89 -49.71 -17.13
N LEU A 414 4.14 -49.82 -16.03
CA LEU A 414 4.42 -49.07 -14.80
C LEU A 414 5.83 -49.36 -14.23
N GLN A 415 6.39 -50.53 -14.51
CA GLN A 415 7.76 -50.91 -14.16
C GLN A 415 8.84 -50.00 -14.76
N GLU A 416 8.60 -49.46 -15.96
CA GLU A 416 9.60 -48.72 -16.75
C GLU A 416 9.47 -47.20 -16.58
N VAL A 417 8.36 -46.72 -16.02
CA VAL A 417 8.09 -45.30 -15.86
C VAL A 417 9.00 -44.70 -14.79
N ALA A 418 9.69 -43.61 -15.15
CA ALA A 418 10.45 -42.82 -14.19
C ALA A 418 9.48 -42.06 -13.27
N GLY A 419 9.79 -42.06 -11.97
CA GLY A 419 9.04 -41.34 -10.96
C GLY A 419 9.98 -40.53 -10.08
N GLN A 420 9.43 -39.54 -9.38
CA GLN A 420 10.17 -38.75 -8.40
C GLN A 420 10.48 -39.63 -7.17
N GLU A 421 11.71 -39.54 -6.67
CA GLU A 421 12.13 -40.27 -5.47
C GLU A 421 11.59 -39.56 -4.22
N VAL A 422 10.84 -40.30 -3.40
CA VAL A 422 10.26 -39.84 -2.14
C VAL A 422 10.87 -40.66 -1.00
N PRO A 423 11.41 -40.02 0.06
CA PRO A 423 11.96 -40.74 1.20
C PRO A 423 10.85 -41.53 1.90
N ARG A 424 11.16 -42.75 2.35
CA ARG A 424 10.20 -43.55 3.11
C ARG A 424 9.93 -42.87 4.47
N PRO A 425 8.66 -42.71 4.89
CA PRO A 425 8.33 -42.20 6.21
C PRO A 425 9.03 -43.00 7.32
N ARG A 426 9.52 -42.31 8.36
CA ARG A 426 10.02 -42.98 9.57
C ARG A 426 8.82 -43.53 10.36
N ARG A 427 8.78 -44.85 10.57
CA ARG A 427 7.75 -45.49 11.40
C ARG A 427 8.04 -45.25 12.88
N ASN A 428 7.01 -44.88 13.64
CA ASN A 428 7.06 -44.89 15.09
C ASN A 428 6.97 -46.35 15.57
N PHE A 429 8.06 -46.86 16.15
CA PHE A 429 8.13 -48.23 16.67
C PHE A 429 7.17 -48.52 17.83
N THR A 430 6.60 -47.47 18.44
CA THR A 430 5.60 -47.56 19.53
C THR A 430 4.26 -48.17 19.09
N ASP A 431 3.90 -48.11 17.81
CA ASP A 431 2.62 -48.66 17.32
C ASP A 431 2.74 -50.10 16.80
N LEU A 432 3.94 -50.54 16.41
CA LEU A 432 4.21 -51.92 16.01
C LEU A 432 4.04 -52.91 17.18
N ALA A 433 4.39 -52.50 18.40
CA ALA A 433 4.22 -53.31 19.61
C ALA A 433 2.74 -53.59 19.96
N LYS A 434 1.80 -52.78 19.46
CA LYS A 434 0.36 -52.94 19.71
C LYS A 434 -0.33 -53.90 18.74
N LEU A 435 0.34 -54.28 17.65
CA LEU A 435 -0.24 -55.05 16.53
C LEU A 435 0.23 -56.51 16.48
N SER A 436 1.12 -56.93 17.38
CA SER A 436 1.49 -58.34 17.51
C SER A 436 0.35 -59.14 18.14
N PRO A 437 -0.05 -60.29 17.56
CA PRO A 437 -1.05 -61.15 18.17
C PRO A 437 -0.51 -61.68 19.52
N PRO A 438 -1.37 -61.83 20.56
CA PRO A 438 -0.97 -62.50 21.79
C PRO A 438 -0.61 -63.98 21.50
N PRO A 439 0.37 -64.58 22.21
CA PRO A 439 0.71 -65.99 22.03
C PRO A 439 -0.51 -66.88 22.26
N GLN A 440 -0.72 -67.87 21.39
CA GLN A 440 -1.76 -68.88 21.60
C GLN A 440 -1.43 -69.73 22.84
N PRO A 441 -2.38 -70.02 23.74
CA PRO A 441 -2.12 -70.93 24.86
C PRO A 441 -2.06 -72.37 24.34
N GLY A 442 -0.92 -73.06 24.50
CA GLY A 442 -0.86 -74.53 24.36
C GLY A 442 0.25 -75.14 23.49
N MET A 443 1.28 -74.42 23.07
CA MET A 443 2.51 -75.04 22.53
C MET A 443 3.70 -74.64 23.40
N ASP A 444 4.28 -75.64 24.08
CA ASP A 444 5.52 -75.47 24.85
C ASP A 444 6.67 -74.97 23.94
N PRO A 445 7.51 -74.03 24.40
CA PRO A 445 8.64 -73.55 23.61
C PRO A 445 9.75 -74.60 23.60
N SER A 446 9.98 -75.23 22.44
CA SER A 446 11.31 -75.83 22.17
C SER A 446 12.34 -74.70 22.01
N PRO A 447 13.61 -74.91 22.41
CA PRO A 447 14.61 -73.85 22.44
C PRO A 447 15.00 -73.44 21.01
N ALA A 448 14.39 -72.39 20.50
CA ALA A 448 14.86 -71.70 19.31
C ALA A 448 16.09 -70.87 19.70
N GLY A 449 17.25 -71.21 19.12
CA GLY A 449 18.44 -70.36 19.16
C GLY A 449 18.16 -68.98 18.53
N PRO A 450 19.08 -68.01 18.70
CA PRO A 450 18.87 -66.65 18.21
C PRO A 450 18.54 -66.66 16.72
N GLU A 451 17.32 -66.25 16.36
CA GLU A 451 16.91 -66.06 14.98
C GLU A 451 17.69 -64.88 14.38
N GLU A 452 18.80 -65.22 13.76
CA GLU A 452 19.53 -64.34 12.87
C GLU A 452 18.59 -63.91 11.73
N MET A 453 18.45 -62.59 11.50
CA MET A 453 17.65 -62.04 10.39
C MET A 453 18.17 -62.60 9.05
N GLN A 454 17.54 -63.67 8.55
CA GLN A 454 17.94 -64.27 7.29
C GLN A 454 17.57 -63.34 6.13
N LEU A 455 18.60 -62.78 5.48
CA LEU A 455 18.52 -62.19 4.14
C LEU A 455 17.77 -63.13 3.19
N LEU A 456 16.99 -62.55 2.26
CA LEU A 456 16.24 -63.26 1.21
C LEU A 456 17.05 -64.46 0.70
N LYS A 457 16.59 -65.69 0.98
CA LYS A 457 17.31 -66.93 0.61
C LYS A 457 17.50 -66.99 -0.90
N ASP A 458 18.75 -67.04 -1.36
CA ASP A 458 19.09 -67.34 -2.75
C ASP A 458 18.82 -68.83 -3.00
N ARG A 459 17.68 -69.14 -3.61
CA ARG A 459 17.48 -70.41 -4.34
C ARG A 459 17.39 -70.10 -5.83
N PRO A 460 18.20 -70.74 -6.69
CA PRO A 460 18.01 -70.63 -8.14
C PRO A 460 16.64 -71.19 -8.50
N SER A 461 15.84 -70.41 -9.22
CA SER A 461 14.58 -70.88 -9.79
C SER A 461 14.85 -71.70 -11.06
N PRO A 462 14.19 -72.85 -11.28
CA PRO A 462 14.27 -73.57 -12.55
C PRO A 462 13.59 -72.74 -13.67
N PRO A 463 14.04 -72.88 -14.93
CA PRO A 463 13.54 -72.07 -16.04
C PRO A 463 12.12 -72.51 -16.39
N SER A 464 11.12 -71.71 -16.04
CA SER A 464 9.76 -71.88 -16.57
C SER A 464 9.60 -71.08 -17.86
N GLN A 465 9.05 -71.74 -18.89
CA GLN A 465 8.71 -71.16 -20.17
C GLN A 465 7.78 -69.95 -20.00
N GLY A 466 8.13 -68.83 -20.64
CA GLY A 466 7.30 -67.61 -20.70
C GLY A 466 7.74 -66.45 -19.78
N LYS A 467 9.01 -66.03 -19.85
CA LYS A 467 9.50 -64.86 -19.07
C LYS A 467 8.87 -63.55 -19.60
N LEU A 468 8.01 -62.93 -18.81
CA LEU A 468 7.47 -61.59 -19.08
C LEU A 468 8.62 -60.57 -19.16
N LYS A 469 8.63 -59.73 -20.21
CA LYS A 469 9.73 -58.78 -20.48
C LYS A 469 10.02 -57.82 -19.32
N TRP A 470 8.99 -57.36 -18.62
CA TRP A 470 9.10 -56.42 -17.50
C TRP A 470 9.34 -57.10 -16.13
N CYS A 471 9.37 -58.43 -16.05
CA CYS A 471 9.52 -59.15 -14.78
C CYS A 471 10.98 -59.47 -14.46
N CYS A 472 11.44 -58.99 -13.28
CA CYS A 472 12.80 -59.22 -12.79
C CYS A 472 12.91 -60.28 -11.68
N CYS A 473 11.79 -60.75 -11.10
CA CYS A 473 11.79 -61.71 -9.99
C CYS A 473 11.43 -63.15 -10.38
N GLY A 474 10.87 -63.39 -11.57
CA GLY A 474 10.47 -64.72 -12.04
C GLY A 474 9.10 -65.22 -11.56
N HIS A 475 8.42 -64.51 -10.65
CA HIS A 475 7.13 -64.93 -10.07
C HIS A 475 5.91 -64.10 -10.51
N CYS A 476 6.05 -63.22 -11.52
CA CYS A 476 4.92 -62.40 -11.99
C CYS A 476 4.05 -63.15 -13.01
N ARG A 477 2.76 -62.80 -13.08
CA ARG A 477 1.80 -63.31 -14.07
C ARG A 477 1.21 -62.14 -14.89
N PRO A 478 0.76 -62.38 -16.14
CA PRO A 478 0.11 -61.34 -16.94
C PRO A 478 -1.20 -60.88 -16.29
N SER A 479 -1.54 -59.61 -16.46
CA SER A 479 -2.81 -59.06 -15.96
C SER A 479 -4.00 -59.56 -16.80
N GLN A 480 -5.14 -59.73 -16.13
CA GLN A 480 -6.46 -60.07 -16.70
C GLN A 480 -7.30 -58.83 -17.05
N LEU A 481 -6.77 -57.61 -16.87
CA LEU A 481 -7.47 -56.36 -17.20
C LEU A 481 -7.52 -56.09 -18.71
N PRO A 482 -8.49 -55.27 -19.18
CA PRO A 482 -8.55 -54.80 -20.56
C PRO A 482 -7.25 -54.10 -21.00
N GLU A 483 -6.95 -54.11 -22.31
CA GLU A 483 -5.69 -53.58 -22.87
C GLU A 483 -5.40 -52.14 -22.46
N GLY A 484 -6.42 -51.27 -22.38
CA GLY A 484 -6.26 -49.87 -22.00
C GLY A 484 -5.83 -49.62 -20.54
N THR A 485 -5.99 -50.59 -19.63
CA THR A 485 -5.62 -50.45 -18.20
C THR A 485 -4.63 -51.50 -17.72
N ARG A 486 -4.22 -52.43 -18.60
CA ARG A 486 -3.29 -53.52 -18.29
C ARG A 486 -1.94 -53.03 -17.78
N CYS A 487 -1.43 -51.96 -18.38
CA CYS A 487 -0.11 -51.40 -18.10
C CYS A 487 0.06 -50.94 -16.64
N LEU A 488 -1.04 -50.62 -15.94
CA LEU A 488 -1.05 -50.28 -14.52
C LEU A 488 -0.67 -51.47 -13.63
N GLU A 489 -1.00 -52.68 -14.07
CA GLU A 489 -0.73 -53.91 -13.32
C GLU A 489 0.62 -54.54 -13.67
N GLU A 490 1.33 -54.02 -14.67
CA GLU A 490 2.67 -54.46 -15.08
C GLU A 490 3.75 -53.87 -14.18
N LEU A 491 3.86 -54.42 -12.98
CA LEU A 491 4.82 -54.01 -11.96
C LEU A 491 5.46 -55.24 -11.30
N CYS A 492 6.78 -55.24 -11.20
CA CYS A 492 7.57 -56.25 -10.49
C CYS A 492 8.01 -55.71 -9.12
N CYS A 493 8.32 -56.60 -8.16
CA CYS A 493 8.74 -56.18 -6.81
C CYS A 493 10.15 -55.56 -6.75
N ARG A 494 10.91 -55.61 -7.84
CA ARG A 494 12.31 -55.18 -7.96
C ARG A 494 12.63 -54.69 -9.36
N ARG A 495 13.66 -53.86 -9.52
CA ARG A 495 14.12 -53.38 -10.83
C ARG A 495 15.24 -54.22 -11.42
N LYS A 496 16.16 -54.72 -10.60
CA LYS A 496 17.24 -55.62 -11.01
C LYS A 496 16.88 -57.09 -10.74
N GLY A 497 17.52 -58.03 -11.42
CA GLY A 497 17.31 -59.46 -11.18
C GLY A 497 17.63 -59.88 -9.74
N GLY A 498 16.90 -60.85 -9.19
CA GLY A 498 17.16 -61.47 -7.88
C GLY A 498 15.92 -62.03 -7.19
N PRO A 499 16.00 -62.42 -5.90
CA PRO A 499 14.91 -63.09 -5.18
C PRO A 499 13.62 -62.26 -5.10
N CYS A 500 12.47 -62.93 -5.15
CA CYS A 500 11.18 -62.27 -5.06
C CYS A 500 10.86 -61.87 -3.61
N ILE A 501 10.17 -60.74 -3.39
CA ILE A 501 9.74 -60.34 -2.04
C ILE A 501 8.81 -61.38 -1.40
N THR A 502 8.08 -62.13 -2.22
CA THR A 502 7.13 -63.14 -1.76
C THR A 502 7.79 -64.39 -1.17
N THR A 503 9.10 -64.58 -1.36
CA THR A 503 9.85 -65.69 -0.74
C THR A 503 10.38 -65.32 0.66
N SER A 504 10.08 -64.11 1.15
CA SER A 504 10.42 -63.69 2.50
C SER A 504 9.46 -64.30 3.52
N ALA A 505 9.98 -64.81 4.64
CA ALA A 505 9.16 -65.32 5.75
C ALA A 505 8.18 -64.25 6.28
N LEU A 506 8.62 -62.99 6.35
CA LEU A 506 7.77 -61.87 6.77
C LEU A 506 6.58 -61.64 5.84
N PHE A 507 6.68 -61.98 4.54
CA PHE A 507 5.53 -61.89 3.63
C PHE A 507 4.46 -62.92 4.01
N GLU A 508 4.87 -64.13 4.38
CA GLU A 508 3.95 -65.17 4.83
C GLU A 508 3.26 -64.78 6.15
N GLU A 509 4.02 -64.31 7.14
CA GLU A 509 3.50 -63.94 8.45
C GLU A 509 2.61 -62.68 8.45
N LEU A 510 3.01 -61.64 7.73
CA LEU A 510 2.32 -60.35 7.75
C LEU A 510 1.18 -60.26 6.72
N VAL A 511 1.32 -60.91 5.56
CA VAL A 511 0.43 -60.70 4.40
C VAL A 511 -0.43 -61.92 4.10
N LEU A 512 0.04 -63.14 4.34
CA LEU A 512 -0.71 -64.37 4.00
C LEU A 512 -1.32 -65.08 5.22
N SER A 513 -0.79 -64.85 6.43
CA SER A 513 -1.29 -65.50 7.66
C SER A 513 -2.78 -65.23 7.89
N ARG A 514 -3.59 -66.27 7.73
CA ARG A 514 -5.03 -66.19 7.94
C ARG A 514 -5.39 -65.85 9.39
N ALA A 515 -4.58 -66.29 10.36
CA ALA A 515 -4.78 -65.97 11.77
C ALA A 515 -4.57 -64.47 12.03
N THR A 516 -3.47 -63.90 11.52
CA THR A 516 -3.15 -62.47 11.66
C THR A 516 -4.21 -61.59 11.01
N LEU A 517 -4.61 -61.91 9.78
CA LEU A 517 -5.61 -61.12 9.06
C LEU A 517 -7.01 -61.23 9.69
N ARG A 518 -7.39 -62.40 10.21
CA ARG A 518 -8.65 -62.56 10.96
C ARG A 518 -8.63 -61.73 12.24
N PHE A 519 -7.52 -61.72 12.97
CA PHE A 519 -7.38 -60.92 14.17
C PHE A 519 -7.56 -59.42 13.87
N ILE A 520 -6.94 -58.92 12.80
CA ILE A 520 -7.09 -57.52 12.38
C ILE A 520 -8.55 -57.19 12.02
N LEU A 521 -9.22 -58.06 11.26
CA LEU A 521 -10.63 -57.86 10.90
C LEU A 521 -11.55 -57.88 12.12
N LEU A 522 -11.32 -58.77 13.09
CA LEU A 522 -12.09 -58.83 14.33
C LEU A 522 -11.77 -57.67 15.28
N TYR A 523 -10.56 -57.09 15.21
CA TYR A 523 -10.22 -55.88 15.95
C TYR A 523 -11.02 -54.67 15.44
N GLN A 524 -11.23 -54.58 14.12
CA GLN A 524 -12.04 -53.52 13.50
C GLN A 524 -13.56 -53.78 13.66
N GLU A 525 -14.00 -55.01 13.43
CA GLU A 525 -15.41 -55.44 13.51
C GLU A 525 -15.53 -56.73 14.35
N PRO A 526 -15.64 -56.63 15.68
CA PRO A 526 -15.67 -57.81 16.57
C PRO A 526 -16.83 -58.77 16.34
N LEU A 527 -17.94 -58.28 15.77
CA LEU A 527 -19.18 -59.05 15.53
C LEU A 527 -19.33 -59.48 14.07
N LEU A 528 -18.24 -59.55 13.31
CA LEU A 528 -18.28 -59.89 11.89
C LEU A 528 -18.81 -61.31 11.65
N GLU A 529 -19.99 -61.42 11.05
CA GLU A 529 -20.54 -62.71 10.59
C GLU A 529 -19.70 -63.30 9.44
N MET A 530 -19.35 -64.58 9.59
CA MET A 530 -18.38 -65.25 8.74
C MET A 530 -19.04 -66.19 7.72
N ASP A 531 -19.66 -65.64 6.67
CA ASP A 531 -19.85 -66.39 5.43
C ASP A 531 -18.47 -66.65 4.78
N ALA A 532 -18.20 -67.92 4.43
CA ALA A 532 -16.93 -68.36 3.85
C ALA A 532 -16.58 -67.62 2.53
N ALA A 533 -17.57 -67.26 1.71
CA ALA A 533 -17.34 -66.57 0.44
C ALA A 533 -16.98 -65.09 0.64
N THR A 534 -17.72 -64.42 1.52
CA THR A 534 -17.49 -63.01 1.88
C THR A 534 -16.19 -62.82 2.65
N LEU A 535 -15.83 -63.79 3.49
CA LEU A 535 -14.61 -63.77 4.31
C LEU A 535 -13.33 -63.71 3.47
N ASN A 536 -13.21 -64.52 2.42
CA ASN A 536 -12.01 -64.52 1.57
C ASN A 536 -11.81 -63.18 0.84
N ASN A 537 -12.89 -62.48 0.50
CA ASN A 537 -12.79 -61.15 -0.11
C ASN A 537 -12.29 -60.10 0.90
N ARG A 538 -12.79 -60.13 2.14
CA ARG A 538 -12.33 -59.24 3.22
C ARG A 538 -10.88 -59.52 3.62
N LEU A 539 -10.51 -60.80 3.78
CA LEU A 539 -9.12 -61.21 4.07
C LEU A 539 -8.17 -60.76 2.96
N ARG A 540 -8.56 -60.90 1.69
CA ARG A 540 -7.76 -60.42 0.56
C ARG A 540 -7.55 -58.91 0.56
N ARG A 541 -8.59 -58.12 0.87
CA ARG A 541 -8.47 -56.66 0.99
C ARG A 541 -7.54 -56.28 2.15
N CYS A 542 -7.73 -56.91 3.31
CA CYS A 542 -6.85 -56.74 4.47
C CYS A 542 -5.39 -57.08 4.14
N ALA A 543 -5.14 -58.16 3.39
CA ALA A 543 -3.81 -58.53 2.93
C ALA A 543 -3.17 -57.46 2.03
N TYR A 544 -3.94 -56.84 1.13
CA TYR A 544 -3.45 -55.72 0.31
C TYR A 544 -3.06 -54.53 1.20
N GLU A 545 -3.91 -54.14 2.15
CA GLU A 545 -3.63 -53.04 3.08
C GLU A 545 -2.43 -53.33 3.98
N ARG A 546 -2.22 -54.58 4.42
CA ARG A 546 -1.03 -54.99 5.18
C ARG A 546 0.25 -54.91 4.38
N TYR A 547 0.23 -55.33 3.12
CA TYR A 547 1.38 -55.14 2.25
C TYR A 547 1.68 -53.65 2.02
N ILE A 548 0.64 -52.85 1.80
CA ILE A 548 0.78 -51.41 1.56
C ILE A 548 1.36 -50.72 2.79
N ASP A 549 0.78 -50.96 3.96
CA ASP A 549 1.31 -50.43 5.21
C ASP A 549 2.79 -50.83 5.38
N TRP A 550 3.11 -52.11 5.25
CA TRP A 550 4.48 -52.63 5.38
C TRP A 550 5.51 -51.93 4.48
N ARG A 551 5.14 -51.57 3.25
CA ARG A 551 6.07 -51.01 2.26
C ARG A 551 6.05 -49.49 2.12
N PHE A 552 4.92 -48.85 2.39
CA PHE A 552 4.69 -47.42 2.14
C PHE A 552 4.57 -46.62 3.44
N GLY A 553 4.03 -47.21 4.51
CA GLY A 553 4.11 -46.70 5.88
C GLY A 553 3.33 -45.44 6.23
N SER A 554 2.73 -44.73 5.27
CA SER A 554 1.81 -43.61 5.52
C SER A 554 0.42 -43.89 4.95
N GLU A 555 -0.62 -43.41 5.65
CA GLU A 555 -2.02 -43.51 5.20
C GLU A 555 -2.26 -42.74 3.90
N ASP A 556 -1.62 -41.57 3.74
CA ASP A 556 -1.75 -40.75 2.53
C ASP A 556 -1.26 -41.45 1.26
N MET A 557 -0.19 -42.25 1.37
CA MET A 557 0.33 -43.04 0.25
C MET A 557 -0.47 -44.33 0.04
N ALA A 558 -1.18 -44.81 1.07
CA ALA A 558 -1.84 -46.10 1.06
C ALA A 558 -2.95 -46.18 0.00
N GLY A 559 -3.72 -45.09 -0.17
CA GLY A 559 -4.79 -45.02 -1.17
C GLY A 559 -4.31 -45.08 -2.63
N PHE A 560 -3.03 -44.81 -2.89
CA PHE A 560 -2.45 -44.72 -4.25
C PHE A 560 -1.33 -45.75 -4.50
N ALA A 561 -1.08 -46.65 -3.55
CA ALA A 561 -0.03 -47.64 -3.65
C ALA A 561 -0.41 -48.79 -4.61
N ILE A 562 0.53 -49.15 -5.50
CA ILE A 562 0.35 -50.26 -6.45
C ILE A 562 1.20 -51.46 -6.04
N LEU A 563 0.53 -52.59 -5.81
CA LEU A 563 1.18 -53.86 -5.52
C LEU A 563 1.81 -54.46 -6.78
N PRO A 564 2.99 -55.09 -6.69
CA PRO A 564 3.57 -55.83 -7.80
C PRO A 564 2.76 -57.10 -8.10
N SER A 565 2.84 -57.55 -9.35
CA SER A 565 2.09 -58.71 -9.87
C SER A 565 2.34 -59.98 -9.06
N CYS A 566 3.60 -60.27 -8.70
CA CYS A 566 3.95 -61.45 -7.89
C CYS A 566 3.22 -61.48 -6.53
N CYS A 567 3.21 -60.37 -5.79
CA CYS A 567 2.49 -60.27 -4.51
C CYS A 567 0.98 -60.37 -4.72
N ARG A 568 0.45 -59.63 -5.70
CA ARG A 568 -1.00 -59.57 -5.96
C ARG A 568 -1.56 -60.95 -6.29
N TRP A 569 -0.89 -61.70 -7.17
CA TRP A 569 -1.30 -63.05 -7.54
C TRP A 569 -1.14 -64.05 -6.42
N MET A 570 -0.06 -63.97 -5.64
CA MET A 570 0.11 -64.85 -4.48
C MET A 570 -0.99 -64.66 -3.43
N ILE A 571 -1.39 -63.41 -3.15
CA ILE A 571 -2.53 -63.12 -2.27
C ILE A 571 -3.85 -63.64 -2.88
N ARG A 572 -4.04 -63.49 -4.20
CA ARG A 572 -5.25 -63.98 -4.89
C ARG A 572 -5.36 -65.50 -4.92
N ASP A 573 -4.23 -66.21 -5.00
CA ASP A 573 -4.17 -67.67 -4.95
C ASP A 573 -4.47 -68.17 -3.53
N HIS A 574 -3.96 -67.49 -2.50
CA HIS A 574 -4.21 -67.84 -1.10
C HIS A 574 -5.65 -67.49 -0.64
N PHE A 575 -6.22 -66.40 -1.18
CA PHE A 575 -7.58 -65.95 -0.91
C PHE A 575 -8.39 -65.78 -2.23
N PRO A 576 -8.83 -66.91 -2.84
CA PRO A 576 -9.47 -66.91 -4.15
C PRO A 576 -10.87 -66.29 -4.16
N LYS A 577 -11.31 -65.83 -5.34
CA LYS A 577 -12.70 -65.41 -5.59
C LYS A 577 -13.42 -66.51 -6.36
N GLN A 578 -14.68 -66.81 -6.03
CA GLN A 578 -15.44 -67.92 -6.61
C GLN A 578 -15.58 -67.83 -8.15
N ASP A 579 -15.82 -66.64 -8.69
CA ASP A 579 -16.02 -66.37 -10.13
C ASP A 579 -14.71 -66.08 -10.91
N GLY A 580 -13.54 -66.17 -10.27
CA GLY A 580 -12.22 -66.05 -10.90
C GLY A 580 -11.86 -64.68 -11.51
N LYS A 581 -12.81 -63.73 -11.56
CA LYS A 581 -12.63 -62.38 -12.11
C LYS A 581 -12.32 -61.37 -11.00
N TYR A 582 -11.13 -60.78 -11.06
CA TYR A 582 -10.65 -59.77 -10.11
C TYR A 582 -10.72 -58.37 -10.70
N THR A 583 -11.13 -57.39 -9.88
CA THR A 583 -11.00 -55.98 -10.22
C THR A 583 -9.57 -55.49 -9.97
N GLY A 584 -9.09 -54.59 -10.82
CA GLY A 584 -7.81 -53.92 -10.65
C GLY A 584 -7.84 -52.83 -9.59
N PHE A 585 -6.77 -52.04 -9.54
CA PHE A 585 -6.70 -50.84 -8.70
C PHE A 585 -7.85 -49.88 -9.03
N LYS A 586 -8.53 -49.38 -7.99
CA LYS A 586 -9.52 -48.32 -8.10
C LYS A 586 -8.95 -47.12 -7.36
N SER A 587 -8.79 -45.99 -8.06
CA SER A 587 -8.41 -44.75 -7.39
C SER A 587 -9.49 -44.40 -6.36
N PRO A 588 -9.12 -44.01 -5.12
CA PRO A 588 -10.09 -43.49 -4.17
C PRO A 588 -10.80 -42.29 -4.80
N SER A 589 -12.11 -42.21 -4.62
CA SER A 589 -12.89 -41.03 -5.00
C SER A 589 -12.39 -39.83 -4.19
N PRO A 590 -12.37 -38.60 -4.75
CA PRO A 590 -12.07 -37.40 -3.95
C PRO A 590 -13.00 -37.24 -2.74
N TYR A 591 -14.16 -37.90 -2.74
CA TYR A 591 -15.13 -37.89 -1.63
C TYR A 591 -14.94 -39.01 -0.59
N THR A 592 -14.05 -39.98 -0.81
CA THR A 592 -13.84 -41.10 0.14
C THR A 592 -13.07 -40.70 1.40
N PHE A 593 -12.46 -39.50 1.42
CA PHE A 593 -11.74 -38.96 2.57
C PHE A 593 -12.65 -38.10 3.49
N LEU A 594 -13.96 -38.05 3.21
CA LEU A 594 -14.94 -37.24 3.93
C LEU A 594 -15.93 -38.08 4.77
N GLU A 595 -15.76 -39.41 4.84
CA GLU A 595 -16.58 -40.31 5.68
C GLU A 595 -15.79 -40.87 6.87
#